data_AF-G2EDM8-F1
#
_entry.id   AF-G2EDM8-F1
#
_cell.length_a   1.000
_cell.length_b   1.000
_cell.length_c   1.000
_cell.angle_alpha   90.00
_cell.angle_beta   90.00
_cell.angle_gamma   90.00
#
_symmetry.space_group_name_H-M   'P 1'
#
loop_
_entity.id
_entity.type
_entity.pdbx_description
1 polymer ?
#
loop_
_entity_poly.entity_id
_entity_poly.type
_entity_poly.pdbx_seq_one_letter_code
_entity_poly.pdbx_strand_id
1 'polypeptide(L)'
;MKTLYVNMKFIVILLAIMMVSCQSMNNLTMSVTEPAPVYIPSTIENIGLLNRSLASTKNKPLDDIDKILSIEGKNLDSDGANYTLQGIKDVLEKDMQYKSIKMMSSDKIENPGMGIFPSALPWGTINNLCQENDLNAIITLSFYDTDTQVAYKTRTVEKLNAFGITIPMIEHEATISTYIKAGFRVYDNVNKVIRDEIVTDRWITAVGKGINPLKAIEAIIGRKEALLQMSTKMGQDYAYRTYPFKIRVTRQYYVKGSKKFEIGKRRAQTGDWDGAAQLWEQELNNPKAKIAGYACYNMAIINEINGDLDSAMTWASKAYTDYEDKNALRYLNILKKRKNRNIQLQKQAQ
;
A
#
# COMPACT_ATOMS: atom_id res chain seq x y z
N MET A 1 46.13 4.93 45.04
CA MET A 1 45.07 4.44 44.12
C MET A 1 45.01 2.93 44.22
N LYS A 2 43.94 2.34 44.77
CA LYS A 2 43.74 0.88 44.77
C LYS A 2 43.07 0.50 43.46
N THR A 3 43.77 -0.24 42.62
CA THR A 3 43.25 -0.81 41.38
C THR A 3 42.20 -1.87 41.71
N LEU A 4 40.96 -1.62 41.30
CA LEU A 4 39.83 -2.53 41.50
C LEU A 4 39.92 -3.67 40.46
N TYR A 5 40.38 -4.85 40.87
CA TYR A 5 40.36 -6.04 40.01
C TYR A 5 38.93 -6.59 39.94
N VAL A 6 38.18 -6.24 38.90
CA VAL A 6 36.87 -6.84 38.63
C VAL A 6 37.10 -8.24 38.08
N ASN A 7 36.61 -9.25 38.80
CA ASN A 7 36.82 -10.65 38.47
C ASN A 7 36.05 -11.00 37.18
N MET A 8 36.74 -11.41 36.12
CA MET A 8 36.15 -11.66 34.78
C MET A 8 34.98 -12.66 34.82
N LYS A 9 35.01 -13.63 35.75
CA LYS A 9 33.91 -14.57 36.01
C LYS A 9 32.63 -13.87 36.46
N PHE A 10 32.74 -12.78 37.22
CA PHE A 10 31.61 -11.99 37.71
C PHE A 10 30.93 -11.21 36.58
N ILE A 11 31.72 -10.69 35.62
CA ILE A 11 31.22 -10.01 34.42
C ILE A 11 30.47 -11.02 33.52
N VAL A 12 31.00 -12.23 33.35
CA VAL A 12 30.36 -13.29 32.55
C VAL A 12 29.04 -13.75 33.18
N ILE A 13 28.98 -13.88 34.51
CA ILE A 13 27.73 -14.22 35.23
C ILE A 13 26.70 -13.08 35.11
N LEU A 14 27.13 -11.82 35.21
CA LEU A 14 26.25 -10.66 35.05
C LEU A 14 25.69 -10.56 33.62
N LEU A 15 26.51 -10.82 32.59
CA LEU A 15 26.09 -10.89 31.19
C LEU A 15 25.15 -12.07 30.93
N ALA A 16 25.38 -13.22 31.55
CA ALA A 16 24.50 -14.38 31.44
C ALA A 16 23.12 -14.12 32.08
N ILE A 17 23.06 -13.38 33.20
CA ILE A 17 21.80 -12.97 33.83
C ILE A 17 21.03 -11.96 32.96
N MET A 18 21.73 -11.09 32.23
CA MET A 18 21.09 -10.14 31.30
C MET A 18 20.47 -10.81 30.06
N MET A 19 20.84 -12.05 29.73
CA MET A 19 20.25 -12.78 28.60
C MET A 19 18.95 -13.52 28.94
N VAL A 20 18.50 -13.52 30.20
CA VAL A 20 17.19 -14.07 30.60
C VAL A 20 16.10 -12.99 30.49
N SER A 21 15.92 -12.44 29.30
CA SER A 21 14.77 -11.58 28.99
C SER A 21 13.52 -12.45 28.88
N CYS A 22 12.83 -12.69 30.00
CA CYS A 22 11.53 -13.36 29.99
C CYS A 22 10.49 -12.42 29.37
N GLN A 23 10.12 -12.68 28.11
CA GLN A 23 9.08 -11.90 27.43
C GLN A 23 7.73 -12.15 28.12
N SER A 24 7.18 -11.10 28.76
CA SER A 24 5.96 -11.18 29.56
C SER A 24 4.66 -11.10 28.73
N MET A 25 4.79 -10.79 27.44
CA MET A 25 3.69 -10.63 26.49
C MET A 25 3.87 -11.55 25.28
N ASN A 26 2.77 -11.85 24.60
CA ASN A 26 2.74 -12.57 23.33
C ASN A 26 1.97 -11.77 22.28
N ASN A 27 2.17 -12.09 21.01
CA ASN A 27 1.53 -11.43 19.89
C ASN A 27 0.28 -12.18 19.42
N LEU A 28 -0.74 -11.43 19.04
CA LEU A 28 -1.92 -11.85 18.30
C LEU A 28 -1.97 -11.06 16.99
N THR A 29 -2.29 -11.73 15.89
CA THR A 29 -2.55 -11.06 14.60
C THR A 29 -4.03 -11.14 14.29
N MET A 30 -4.67 -10.00 14.04
CA MET A 30 -6.07 -9.92 13.64
C MET A 30 -6.24 -9.07 12.39
N SER A 31 -7.33 -9.30 11.66
CA SER A 31 -7.70 -8.45 10.52
C SER A 31 -8.61 -7.32 10.98
N VAL A 32 -8.36 -6.11 10.52
CA VAL A 32 -9.16 -4.92 10.80
C VAL A 32 -9.54 -4.26 9.48
N THR A 33 -10.81 -3.90 9.34
CA THR A 33 -11.28 -3.12 8.20
C THR A 33 -10.98 -1.64 8.44
N GLU A 34 -10.45 -0.99 7.42
CA GLU A 34 -10.07 0.41 7.39
C GLU A 34 -10.93 1.15 6.36
N PRO A 35 -11.32 2.42 6.64
CA PRO A 35 -12.11 3.21 5.70
C PRO A 35 -11.38 3.43 4.39
N ALA A 36 -12.15 3.63 3.32
CA ALA A 36 -11.63 4.02 2.02
C ALA A 36 -10.83 5.33 2.16
N PRO A 37 -9.58 5.37 1.69
CA PRO A 37 -8.80 6.61 1.64
C PRO A 37 -9.50 7.70 0.82
N VAL A 38 -10.17 7.30 -0.27
CA VAL A 38 -10.96 8.19 -1.13
C VAL A 38 -12.42 7.77 -1.02
N TYR A 39 -13.23 8.53 -0.29
CA TYR A 39 -14.65 8.19 -0.18
C TYR A 39 -15.44 8.67 -1.39
N ILE A 40 -16.15 7.75 -2.04
CA ILE A 40 -17.14 8.03 -3.10
C ILE A 40 -18.53 7.76 -2.52
N PRO A 41 -19.36 8.79 -2.27
CA PRO A 41 -20.72 8.61 -1.76
C PRO A 41 -21.60 7.73 -2.64
N SER A 42 -22.54 7.03 -2.00
CA SER A 42 -23.54 6.18 -2.66
C SER A 42 -24.43 6.93 -3.68
N THR A 43 -24.52 8.26 -3.56
CA THR A 43 -25.21 9.13 -4.54
C THR A 43 -24.48 9.28 -5.88
N ILE A 44 -23.23 8.81 -5.99
CA ILE A 44 -22.45 8.82 -7.23
C ILE A 44 -22.55 7.42 -7.84
N GLU A 45 -23.36 7.32 -8.89
CA GLU A 45 -23.64 6.04 -9.57
C GLU A 45 -23.09 6.03 -11.01
N ASN A 46 -22.96 7.20 -11.65
CA ASN A 46 -22.45 7.36 -13.00
C ASN A 46 -21.11 8.11 -12.97
N ILE A 47 -20.02 7.43 -13.37
CA ILE A 47 -18.66 7.98 -13.35
C ILE A 47 -18.10 8.10 -14.76
N GLY A 48 -17.54 9.26 -15.07
CA GLY A 48 -16.71 9.48 -16.26
C GLY A 48 -15.24 9.26 -15.96
N LEU A 49 -14.53 8.59 -16.86
CA LEU A 49 -13.08 8.42 -16.84
C LEU A 49 -12.47 9.32 -17.93
N LEU A 50 -11.88 10.44 -17.52
CA LEU A 50 -11.33 11.44 -18.44
C LEU A 50 -9.83 11.23 -18.64
N ASN A 51 -9.41 10.99 -19.88
CA ASN A 51 -8.00 11.01 -20.23
C ASN A 51 -7.53 12.43 -20.56
N ARG A 52 -6.76 13.07 -19.67
CA ARG A 52 -6.12 14.37 -19.88
C ARG A 52 -4.59 14.26 -19.93
N SER A 53 -4.04 13.08 -20.25
CA SER A 53 -2.57 12.90 -20.27
C SER A 53 -1.91 13.30 -21.58
N LEU A 54 -2.65 13.33 -22.68
CA LEU A 54 -2.10 13.55 -24.02
C LEU A 54 -1.65 15.01 -24.17
N ALA A 55 -0.36 15.20 -24.44
CA ALA A 55 0.21 16.51 -24.75
C ALA A 55 0.03 16.87 -26.24
N SER A 56 -0.05 18.16 -26.54
CA SER A 56 0.13 18.66 -27.91
C SER A 56 1.59 18.45 -28.33
N THR A 57 1.83 17.40 -29.12
CA THR A 57 3.06 17.07 -29.90
C THR A 57 4.35 17.84 -29.60
N LYS A 58 5.44 17.11 -29.29
CA LYS A 58 6.82 17.59 -29.52
C LYS A 58 7.69 16.52 -30.18
N ASN A 59 8.22 16.87 -31.35
CA ASN A 59 9.24 16.13 -32.08
C ASN A 59 10.63 16.42 -31.50
N LYS A 60 11.47 15.38 -31.37
CA LYS A 60 12.93 15.51 -31.29
C LYS A 60 13.57 14.58 -32.33
N PRO A 61 14.70 14.97 -32.96
CA PRO A 61 15.49 14.08 -33.80
C PRO A 61 16.20 13.04 -32.92
N LEU A 62 16.33 11.81 -33.43
CA LEU A 62 16.73 10.62 -32.68
C LEU A 62 18.02 10.02 -33.24
N ASP A 63 18.90 9.55 -32.33
CA ASP A 63 20.07 8.73 -32.64
C ASP A 63 19.68 7.25 -32.86
N ASP A 64 20.56 6.35 -33.32
CA ASP A 64 20.16 4.99 -33.72
C ASP A 64 19.61 4.11 -32.58
N ILE A 65 20.12 4.28 -31.35
CA ILE A 65 19.56 3.63 -30.15
C ILE A 65 18.21 4.27 -29.77
N ASP A 66 18.14 5.59 -29.80
CA ASP A 66 16.92 6.34 -29.50
C ASP A 66 15.82 6.05 -30.52
N LYS A 67 16.17 5.74 -31.79
CA LYS A 67 15.21 5.32 -32.83
C LYS A 67 14.53 4.01 -32.47
N ILE A 68 15.25 2.99 -32.02
CA ILE A 68 14.63 1.71 -31.61
C ILE A 68 13.72 1.93 -30.42
N LEU A 69 14.21 2.64 -29.40
CA LEU A 69 13.42 2.97 -28.20
C LEU A 69 12.20 3.83 -28.53
N SER A 70 12.29 4.70 -29.53
CA SER A 70 11.19 5.58 -29.95
C SER A 70 10.22 4.93 -30.94
N ILE A 71 10.66 3.95 -31.73
CA ILE A 71 9.77 3.15 -32.59
C ILE A 71 8.90 2.23 -31.71
N GLU A 72 9.52 1.53 -30.74
CA GLU A 72 8.79 0.73 -29.76
C GLU A 72 7.98 1.60 -28.78
N GLY A 73 8.52 2.79 -28.44
CA GLY A 73 7.90 3.79 -27.57
C GLY A 73 6.89 4.71 -28.24
N LYS A 74 6.63 4.56 -29.54
CA LYS A 74 5.64 5.38 -30.25
C LYS A 74 4.27 5.10 -29.64
N ASN A 75 3.63 6.14 -29.11
CA ASN A 75 2.37 6.08 -28.35
C ASN A 75 2.46 5.38 -26.99
N LEU A 76 3.64 5.13 -26.42
CA LEU A 76 3.76 4.43 -25.13
C LEU A 76 3.03 5.14 -23.99
N ASP A 77 3.12 6.48 -23.93
CA ASP A 77 2.38 7.28 -22.94
C ASP A 77 0.88 7.24 -23.17
N SER A 78 0.44 7.28 -24.43
CA SER A 78 -0.98 7.21 -24.80
C SER A 78 -1.57 5.84 -24.48
N ASP A 79 -0.88 4.77 -24.88
CA ASP A 79 -1.29 3.39 -24.62
C ASP A 79 -1.29 3.13 -23.11
N GLY A 80 -0.22 3.51 -22.39
CA GLY A 80 -0.14 3.41 -20.94
C GLY A 80 -1.28 4.13 -20.24
N ALA A 81 -1.56 5.39 -20.62
CA ALA A 81 -2.67 6.17 -20.08
C ALA A 81 -4.03 5.48 -20.28
N ASN A 82 -4.28 4.96 -21.49
CA ASN A 82 -5.51 4.25 -21.80
C ASN A 82 -5.64 2.96 -20.98
N TYR A 83 -4.57 2.18 -20.84
CA TYR A 83 -4.55 0.96 -20.04
C TYR A 83 -4.70 1.25 -18.54
N THR A 84 -4.21 2.40 -18.05
CA THR A 84 -4.46 2.86 -16.68
C THR A 84 -5.94 3.17 -16.45
N LEU A 85 -6.58 3.93 -17.34
CA LEU A 85 -8.02 4.19 -17.22
C LEU A 85 -8.85 2.92 -17.39
N GLN A 86 -8.45 2.02 -18.28
CA GLN A 86 -9.09 0.71 -18.42
C GLN A 86 -8.98 -0.11 -17.12
N GLY A 87 -7.82 -0.09 -16.45
CA GLY A 87 -7.65 -0.76 -15.17
C GLY A 87 -8.56 -0.21 -14.06
N ILE A 88 -8.84 1.11 -14.07
CA ILE A 88 -9.86 1.71 -13.18
C ILE A 88 -11.24 1.18 -13.54
N LYS A 89 -11.58 1.25 -14.83
CA LYS A 89 -12.87 0.79 -15.36
C LYS A 89 -13.17 -0.66 -14.97
N ASP A 90 -12.21 -1.56 -15.17
CA ASP A 90 -12.34 -2.99 -14.88
C ASP A 90 -12.62 -3.32 -13.40
N VAL A 91 -12.23 -2.42 -12.48
CA VAL A 91 -12.53 -2.55 -11.05
C VAL A 91 -13.91 -1.99 -10.74
N LEU A 92 -14.19 -0.77 -11.19
CA LEU A 92 -15.44 -0.08 -10.87
C LEU A 92 -16.66 -0.74 -11.54
N GLU A 93 -16.54 -1.29 -12.76
CA GLU A 93 -17.64 -1.98 -13.44
C GLU A 93 -18.11 -3.26 -12.72
N LYS A 94 -17.30 -3.82 -11.82
CA LYS A 94 -17.65 -5.01 -11.03
C LYS A 94 -18.43 -4.66 -9.76
N ASP A 95 -18.51 -3.38 -9.42
CA ASP A 95 -19.16 -2.91 -8.22
C ASP A 95 -20.61 -2.52 -8.49
N MET A 96 -21.51 -3.08 -7.69
CA MET A 96 -22.95 -2.86 -7.79
C MET A 96 -23.37 -1.42 -7.44
N GLN A 97 -22.49 -0.63 -6.80
CA GLN A 97 -22.75 0.80 -6.55
C GLN A 97 -22.87 1.60 -7.85
N TYR A 98 -22.11 1.25 -8.89
CA TYR A 98 -22.04 2.04 -10.11
C TYR A 98 -22.97 1.49 -11.19
N LYS A 99 -23.82 2.38 -11.73
CA LYS A 99 -24.71 2.07 -12.85
C LYS A 99 -24.00 2.20 -14.19
N SER A 100 -23.06 3.15 -14.32
CA SER A 100 -22.29 3.32 -15.55
C SER A 100 -20.90 3.89 -15.33
N ILE A 101 -19.92 3.35 -16.05
CA ILE A 101 -18.54 3.84 -16.13
C ILE A 101 -18.23 4.19 -17.59
N LYS A 102 -18.10 5.48 -17.91
CA LYS A 102 -17.92 5.95 -19.30
C LYS A 102 -16.49 6.46 -19.53
N MET A 103 -15.81 5.94 -20.55
CA MET A 103 -14.52 6.47 -20.99
C MET A 103 -14.75 7.74 -21.80
N MET A 104 -13.99 8.79 -21.49
CA MET A 104 -14.08 10.09 -22.14
C MET A 104 -12.71 10.49 -22.67
N SER A 105 -12.64 10.83 -23.96
CA SER A 105 -11.47 11.48 -24.53
C SER A 105 -11.56 12.99 -24.29
N SER A 106 -10.40 13.63 -24.16
CA SER A 106 -10.29 15.07 -23.93
C SER A 106 -9.75 15.80 -25.15
N ASP A 107 -10.30 15.52 -26.33
CA ASP A 107 -9.92 16.17 -27.59
C ASP A 107 -10.02 17.71 -27.55
N LYS A 108 -10.61 18.28 -26.48
CA LYS A 108 -10.79 19.71 -26.21
C LYS A 108 -10.15 20.22 -24.91
N ILE A 109 -9.41 19.41 -24.15
CA ILE A 109 -8.88 19.81 -22.83
C ILE A 109 -7.37 19.63 -22.78
N GLU A 110 -6.66 20.73 -23.01
CA GLU A 110 -5.21 20.74 -23.03
C GLU A 110 -4.60 20.33 -21.67
N ASN A 111 -3.57 19.50 -21.76
CA ASN A 111 -2.59 19.34 -20.71
C ASN A 111 -1.38 20.24 -21.03
N PRO A 112 -0.91 21.07 -20.08
CA PRO A 112 0.33 21.84 -20.26
C PRO A 112 1.57 20.99 -20.56
N GLY A 113 1.49 19.66 -20.41
CA GLY A 113 2.56 18.69 -20.70
C GLY A 113 3.58 18.60 -19.56
N MET A 114 4.75 18.01 -19.83
CA MET A 114 5.92 17.99 -18.93
C MET A 114 5.76 17.19 -17.62
N GLY A 115 4.79 16.29 -17.51
CA GLY A 115 4.59 15.47 -16.31
C GLY A 115 4.27 16.27 -15.04
N ILE A 116 3.83 17.53 -15.18
CA ILE A 116 3.37 18.38 -14.08
C ILE A 116 1.87 18.19 -13.84
N PHE A 117 1.46 18.26 -12.57
CA PHE A 117 0.04 18.16 -12.22
C PHE A 117 -0.69 19.43 -12.69
N PRO A 118 -1.64 19.36 -13.64
CA PRO A 118 -2.32 20.54 -14.14
C PRO A 118 -3.29 21.13 -13.11
N SER A 119 -3.58 22.41 -13.25
CA SER A 119 -4.64 23.07 -12.47
C SER A 119 -5.98 22.34 -12.62
N ALA A 120 -6.80 22.43 -11.56
CA ALA A 120 -8.15 21.90 -11.55
C ALA A 120 -8.97 22.50 -12.69
N LEU A 121 -9.78 21.67 -13.34
CA LEU A 121 -10.74 22.15 -14.33
C LEU A 121 -11.78 23.03 -13.62
N PRO A 122 -12.18 24.16 -14.23
CA PRO A 122 -13.28 24.95 -13.70
C PRO A 122 -14.55 24.11 -13.54
N TRP A 123 -15.31 24.37 -12.47
CA TRP A 123 -16.55 23.64 -12.22
C TRP A 123 -17.57 23.75 -13.35
N GLY A 124 -17.58 24.85 -14.11
CA GLY A 124 -18.42 24.98 -15.31
C GLY A 124 -18.08 23.94 -16.38
N THR A 125 -16.80 23.68 -16.63
CA THR A 125 -16.35 22.63 -17.56
C THR A 125 -16.75 21.24 -17.08
N ILE A 126 -16.51 20.94 -15.80
CA ILE A 126 -16.93 19.66 -15.20
C ILE A 126 -18.45 19.48 -15.30
N ASN A 127 -19.22 20.54 -15.01
CA ASN A 127 -20.67 20.50 -15.08
C ASN A 127 -21.17 20.20 -16.50
N ASN A 128 -20.59 20.85 -17.51
CA ASN A 128 -20.95 20.60 -18.91
C ASN A 128 -20.64 19.15 -19.32
N LEU A 129 -19.45 18.64 -19.00
CA LEU A 129 -19.08 17.25 -19.27
C LEU A 129 -20.03 16.26 -18.59
N CYS A 130 -20.40 16.53 -17.33
CA CYS A 130 -21.34 15.70 -16.59
C CYS A 130 -22.75 15.75 -17.16
N GLN A 131 -23.23 16.91 -17.61
CA GLN A 131 -24.55 17.05 -18.21
C GLN A 131 -24.63 16.37 -19.59
N GLU A 132 -23.62 16.57 -20.44
CA GLU A 132 -23.54 15.97 -21.77
C GLU A 132 -23.48 14.43 -21.72
N ASN A 133 -22.89 13.87 -20.67
CA ASN A 133 -22.64 12.43 -20.54
C ASN A 133 -23.48 11.74 -19.45
N ASP A 134 -24.41 12.45 -18.79
CA ASP A 134 -25.21 11.95 -17.67
C ASP A 134 -24.36 11.32 -16.54
N LEU A 135 -23.45 12.13 -15.97
CA LEU A 135 -22.48 11.70 -14.96
C LEU A 135 -22.68 12.46 -13.64
N ASN A 136 -22.36 11.79 -12.53
CA ASN A 136 -22.32 12.40 -11.20
C ASN A 136 -20.89 12.83 -10.80
N ALA A 137 -19.87 12.14 -11.33
CA ALA A 137 -18.48 12.42 -11.02
C ALA A 137 -17.55 12.11 -12.21
N ILE A 138 -16.35 12.69 -12.17
CA ILE A 138 -15.30 12.44 -13.15
C ILE A 138 -13.99 12.08 -12.44
N ILE A 139 -13.45 10.90 -12.74
CA ILE A 139 -12.07 10.53 -12.40
C ILE A 139 -11.20 10.91 -13.61
N THR A 140 -10.23 11.79 -13.39
CA THR A 140 -9.34 12.29 -14.44
C THR A 140 -7.94 11.73 -14.27
N LEU A 141 -7.41 11.10 -15.30
CA LEU A 141 -5.96 10.91 -15.46
C LEU A 141 -5.37 12.23 -15.94
N SER A 142 -4.89 13.02 -14.98
CA SER A 142 -4.48 14.41 -15.17
C SER A 142 -3.15 14.53 -15.91
N PHE A 143 -2.27 13.54 -15.77
CA PHE A 143 -1.09 13.35 -16.62
C PHE A 143 -0.65 11.89 -16.54
N TYR A 144 0.09 11.45 -17.56
CA TYR A 144 0.77 10.17 -17.61
C TYR A 144 2.07 10.40 -18.40
N ASP A 145 3.20 10.07 -17.79
CA ASP A 145 4.53 10.37 -18.32
C ASP A 145 5.45 9.19 -18.08
N THR A 146 6.24 8.83 -19.10
CA THR A 146 7.24 7.78 -19.00
C THR A 146 8.63 8.31 -19.31
N ASP A 147 9.56 8.10 -18.38
CA ASP A 147 10.97 8.43 -18.56
C ASP A 147 11.78 7.14 -18.65
N THR A 148 12.58 7.00 -19.70
CA THR A 148 13.34 5.77 -19.97
C THR A 148 14.82 6.04 -19.85
N GLN A 149 15.49 5.23 -19.04
CA GLN A 149 16.93 5.25 -18.84
C GLN A 149 17.54 3.92 -19.29
N VAL A 150 18.66 4.00 -19.99
CA VAL A 150 19.42 2.83 -20.44
C VAL A 150 20.75 2.78 -19.71
N ALA A 151 20.97 1.70 -18.97
CA ALA A 151 22.26 1.36 -18.39
C ALA A 151 22.88 0.21 -19.18
N TYR A 152 24.20 0.22 -19.28
CA TYR A 152 24.93 -0.73 -20.09
C TYR A 152 26.19 -1.21 -19.37
N LYS A 153 26.46 -2.52 -19.47
CA LYS A 153 27.70 -3.11 -18.95
C LYS A 153 28.16 -4.27 -19.83
N THR A 154 29.45 -4.58 -19.74
CA THR A 154 30.05 -5.75 -20.40
C THR A 154 30.54 -6.74 -19.37
N ARG A 155 30.54 -8.02 -19.73
CA ARG A 155 31.18 -9.09 -18.95
C ARG A 155 31.81 -10.12 -19.88
N THR A 156 32.97 -10.65 -19.49
CA THR A 156 33.58 -11.78 -20.20
C THR A 156 32.83 -13.04 -19.81
N VAL A 157 32.33 -13.78 -20.80
CA VAL A 157 31.65 -15.07 -20.63
C VAL A 157 32.33 -16.12 -21.50
N GLU A 158 32.37 -17.34 -21.01
CA GLU A 158 32.81 -18.48 -21.79
C GLU A 158 31.64 -19.03 -22.61
N LYS A 159 31.79 -19.09 -23.94
CA LYS A 159 30.79 -19.68 -24.86
C LYS A 159 31.42 -20.77 -25.72
N LEU A 160 30.67 -21.85 -25.93
CA LEU A 160 31.02 -22.88 -26.90
C LEU A 160 30.90 -22.31 -28.32
N ASN A 161 31.93 -22.49 -29.14
CA ASN A 161 31.85 -22.22 -30.57
C ASN A 161 31.22 -23.42 -31.32
N ALA A 162 31.02 -23.27 -32.64
CA ALA A 162 30.43 -24.31 -33.51
C ALA A 162 31.24 -25.63 -33.56
N PHE A 163 32.47 -25.63 -33.06
CA PHE A 163 33.37 -26.79 -33.03
C PHE A 163 33.50 -27.40 -31.62
N GLY A 164 32.69 -26.95 -30.65
CA GLY A 164 32.72 -27.47 -29.28
C GLY A 164 33.84 -26.91 -28.39
N ILE A 165 34.56 -25.89 -28.85
CA ILE A 165 35.66 -25.26 -28.11
C ILE A 165 35.12 -24.05 -27.35
N THR A 166 35.42 -23.97 -26.05
CA THR A 166 35.10 -22.82 -25.21
C THR A 166 36.02 -21.66 -25.54
N ILE A 167 35.43 -20.51 -25.92
CA ILE A 167 36.16 -19.27 -26.17
C ILE A 167 35.66 -18.15 -25.24
N PRO A 168 36.55 -17.30 -24.72
CA PRO A 168 36.13 -16.12 -23.98
C PRO A 168 35.50 -15.11 -24.94
N MET A 169 34.29 -14.67 -24.64
CA MET A 169 33.52 -13.72 -25.42
C MET A 169 33.09 -12.55 -24.54
N ILE A 170 33.12 -11.33 -25.07
CA ILE A 170 32.50 -10.18 -24.40
C ILE A 170 30.99 -10.28 -24.62
N GLU A 171 30.24 -10.46 -23.54
CA GLU A 171 28.80 -10.33 -23.54
C GLU A 171 28.41 -8.91 -23.14
N HIS A 172 27.48 -8.35 -23.91
CA HIS A 172 26.93 -7.03 -23.73
C HIS A 172 25.59 -7.18 -23.00
N GLU A 173 25.39 -6.46 -21.90
CA GLU A 173 24.12 -6.43 -21.16
C GLU A 173 23.58 -5.00 -21.16
N ALA A 174 22.35 -4.85 -21.66
CA ALA A 174 21.60 -3.60 -21.64
C ALA A 174 20.45 -3.73 -20.62
N THR A 175 20.34 -2.75 -19.73
CA THR A 175 19.26 -2.65 -18.75
C THR A 175 18.48 -1.39 -19.05
N ILE A 176 17.22 -1.56 -19.45
CA ILE A 176 16.29 -0.45 -19.66
C ILE A 176 15.42 -0.33 -18.40
N SER A 177 15.45 0.83 -17.77
CA SER A 177 14.55 1.16 -16.67
C SER A 177 13.60 2.26 -17.11
N THR A 178 12.30 2.01 -17.06
CA THR A 178 11.28 3.01 -17.38
C THR A 178 10.55 3.40 -16.10
N TYR A 179 10.57 4.69 -15.81
CA TYR A 179 9.84 5.30 -14.71
C TYR A 179 8.51 5.83 -15.22
N ILE A 180 7.42 5.37 -14.62
CA ILE A 180 6.05 5.73 -14.97
C ILE A 180 5.52 6.66 -13.88
N LYS A 181 4.96 7.82 -14.25
CA LYS A 181 4.22 8.69 -13.34
C LYS A 181 2.81 8.92 -13.86
N ALA A 182 1.83 8.79 -12.98
CA ALA A 182 0.42 9.06 -13.27
C ALA A 182 -0.21 9.94 -12.18
N GLY A 183 -0.88 11.01 -12.60
CA GLY A 183 -1.62 11.91 -11.71
C GLY A 183 -3.12 11.69 -11.80
N PHE A 184 -3.79 11.49 -10.67
CA PHE A 184 -5.25 11.29 -10.61
C PHE A 184 -5.93 12.41 -9.86
N ARG A 185 -7.10 12.83 -10.36
CA ARG A 185 -7.99 13.77 -9.67
C ARG A 185 -9.44 13.31 -9.79
N VAL A 186 -10.21 13.41 -8.70
CA VAL A 186 -11.64 13.04 -8.68
C VAL A 186 -12.50 14.27 -8.44
N TYR A 187 -13.36 14.59 -9.41
CA TYR A 187 -14.34 15.65 -9.32
C TYR A 187 -15.70 15.07 -8.97
N ASP A 188 -16.25 15.46 -7.82
CA ASP A 188 -17.63 15.19 -7.44
C ASP A 188 -18.49 16.36 -7.91
N ASN A 189 -19.24 16.16 -9.00
CA ASN A 189 -20.06 17.21 -9.60
C ASN A 189 -21.35 17.47 -8.81
N VAL A 190 -21.79 16.53 -7.97
CA VAL A 190 -22.99 16.65 -7.12
C VAL A 190 -22.68 17.59 -5.95
N ASN A 191 -21.59 17.33 -5.24
CA ASN A 191 -21.22 18.09 -4.04
C ASN A 191 -20.25 19.25 -4.34
N LYS A 192 -19.76 19.37 -5.58
CA LYS A 192 -18.78 20.39 -6.03
C LYS A 192 -17.50 20.38 -5.18
N VAL A 193 -16.95 19.19 -4.95
CA VAL A 193 -15.69 19.00 -4.21
C VAL A 193 -14.71 18.12 -4.99
N ILE A 194 -13.41 18.37 -4.83
CA ILE A 194 -12.36 17.46 -5.28
C ILE A 194 -12.19 16.39 -4.19
N ARG A 195 -12.46 15.13 -4.53
CA ARG A 195 -12.42 14.01 -3.56
C ARG A 195 -11.02 13.42 -3.37
N ASP A 196 -10.18 13.50 -4.40
CA ASP A 196 -8.77 13.10 -4.34
C ASP A 196 -7.93 13.85 -5.37
N GLU A 197 -6.65 14.00 -5.06
CA GLU A 197 -5.61 14.53 -5.94
C GLU A 197 -4.28 13.90 -5.53
N ILE A 198 -3.71 13.05 -6.39
CA ILE A 198 -2.50 12.31 -6.06
C ILE A 198 -1.65 11.97 -7.28
N VAL A 199 -0.33 11.97 -7.07
CA VAL A 199 0.64 11.41 -8.01
C VAL A 199 1.04 10.01 -7.54
N THR A 200 1.06 9.07 -8.47
CA THR A 200 1.56 7.71 -8.25
C THR A 200 2.64 7.40 -9.26
N ASP A 201 3.57 6.54 -8.88
CA ASP A 201 4.70 6.20 -9.72
C ASP A 201 5.12 4.73 -9.59
N ARG A 202 5.75 4.21 -10.65
CA ARG A 202 6.25 2.84 -10.74
C ARG A 202 7.53 2.77 -11.57
N TRP A 203 8.38 1.81 -11.24
CA TRP A 203 9.53 1.44 -12.05
C TRP A 203 9.27 0.10 -12.72
N ILE A 204 9.63 0.00 -13.98
CA ILE A 204 9.79 -1.27 -14.69
C ILE A 204 11.24 -1.39 -15.17
N THR A 205 11.79 -2.59 -15.11
CA THR A 205 13.15 -2.87 -15.58
C THR A 205 13.13 -4.07 -16.50
N ALA A 206 13.76 -3.91 -17.67
CA ALA A 206 13.97 -4.98 -18.63
C ALA A 206 15.46 -5.12 -18.91
N VAL A 207 15.94 -6.35 -19.04
CA VAL A 207 17.35 -6.67 -19.26
C VAL A 207 17.47 -7.53 -20.49
N GLY A 208 18.35 -7.14 -21.41
CA GLY A 208 18.69 -7.91 -22.60
C GLY A 208 20.19 -8.11 -22.70
N LYS A 209 20.57 -9.22 -23.34
CA LYS A 209 21.97 -9.63 -23.51
C LYS A 209 22.25 -9.91 -24.97
N GLY A 210 23.42 -9.50 -25.44
CA GLY A 210 23.79 -9.60 -26.83
C GLY A 210 25.29 -9.62 -27.07
N ILE A 211 25.65 -9.78 -28.34
CA ILE A 211 27.04 -9.78 -28.81
C ILE A 211 27.57 -8.36 -29.10
N ASN A 212 26.68 -7.37 -29.05
CA ASN A 212 26.96 -5.94 -29.13
C ASN A 212 25.80 -5.16 -28.45
N PRO A 213 25.93 -3.84 -28.21
CA PRO A 213 24.89 -3.07 -27.52
C PRO A 213 23.52 -3.11 -28.22
N LEU A 214 23.50 -3.06 -29.56
CA LEU A 214 22.27 -3.08 -30.36
C LEU A 214 21.51 -4.40 -30.18
N LYS A 215 22.23 -5.53 -30.30
CA LYS A 215 21.67 -6.87 -30.11
C LYS A 215 21.23 -7.12 -28.66
N ALA A 216 21.87 -6.47 -27.69
CA ALA A 216 21.43 -6.54 -26.30
C ALA A 216 20.09 -5.82 -26.08
N ILE A 217 19.84 -4.69 -26.76
CA ILE A 217 18.56 -3.99 -26.72
C ILE A 217 17.48 -4.77 -27.50
N GLU A 218 17.79 -5.26 -28.71
CA GLU A 218 16.84 -6.08 -29.49
C GLU A 218 16.43 -7.37 -28.77
N ALA A 219 17.27 -7.88 -27.86
CA ALA A 219 16.95 -9.05 -27.04
C ALA A 219 15.96 -8.75 -25.90
N ILE A 220 15.62 -7.47 -25.67
CA ILE A 220 14.58 -7.08 -24.71
C ILE A 220 13.22 -7.34 -25.36
N ILE A 221 12.56 -8.40 -24.90
CA ILE A 221 11.23 -8.81 -25.36
C ILE A 221 10.22 -8.48 -24.27
N GLY A 222 9.01 -8.03 -24.65
CA GLY A 222 7.90 -7.89 -23.70
C GLY A 222 7.90 -6.58 -22.92
N ARG A 223 8.74 -5.60 -23.28
CA ARG A 223 8.87 -4.33 -22.54
C ARG A 223 7.58 -3.52 -22.60
N LYS A 224 7.01 -3.35 -23.80
CA LYS A 224 5.73 -2.65 -23.99
C LYS A 224 4.64 -3.34 -23.17
N GLU A 225 4.53 -4.67 -23.25
CA GLU A 225 3.55 -5.46 -22.52
C GLU A 225 3.70 -5.30 -21.00
N ALA A 226 4.93 -5.34 -20.48
CA ALA A 226 5.22 -5.11 -19.06
C ALA A 226 4.78 -3.71 -18.62
N LEU A 227 4.99 -2.68 -19.46
CA LEU A 227 4.51 -1.33 -19.20
C LEU A 227 2.99 -1.25 -19.19
N LEU A 228 2.31 -1.85 -20.16
CA LEU A 228 0.84 -1.85 -20.22
C LEU A 228 0.23 -2.60 -19.03
N GLN A 229 0.81 -3.73 -18.63
CA GLN A 229 0.40 -4.46 -17.43
C GLN A 229 0.61 -3.62 -16.16
N MET A 230 1.75 -2.95 -16.04
CA MET A 230 2.00 -2.04 -14.91
C MET A 230 1.01 -0.87 -14.92
N SER A 231 0.69 -0.33 -16.10
CA SER A 231 -0.28 0.76 -16.27
C SER A 231 -1.67 0.35 -15.81
N THR A 232 -2.14 -0.82 -16.24
CA THR A 232 -3.40 -1.42 -15.76
C THR A 232 -3.37 -1.61 -14.26
N LYS A 233 -2.27 -2.14 -13.70
CA LYS A 233 -2.12 -2.31 -12.26
C LYS A 233 -2.17 -0.97 -11.51
N MET A 234 -1.55 0.09 -12.02
CA MET A 234 -1.65 1.43 -11.43
C MET A 234 -3.09 1.93 -11.40
N GLY A 235 -3.85 1.69 -12.47
CA GLY A 235 -5.29 2.00 -12.52
C GLY A 235 -6.10 1.21 -11.50
N GLN A 236 -5.88 -0.10 -11.42
CA GLN A 236 -6.55 -0.96 -10.44
C GLN A 236 -6.21 -0.56 -9.01
N ASP A 237 -4.92 -0.38 -8.70
CA ASP A 237 -4.43 0.06 -7.39
C ASP A 237 -5.06 1.41 -7.00
N TYR A 238 -5.24 2.32 -7.97
CA TYR A 238 -5.94 3.59 -7.74
C TYR A 238 -7.42 3.38 -7.42
N ALA A 239 -8.14 2.59 -8.23
CA ALA A 239 -9.55 2.30 -7.99
C ALA A 239 -9.78 1.65 -6.62
N TYR A 240 -8.91 0.74 -6.17
CA TYR A 240 -9.00 0.13 -4.83
C TYR A 240 -8.87 1.14 -3.67
N ARG A 241 -8.31 2.33 -3.88
CA ARG A 241 -8.32 3.41 -2.86
C ARG A 241 -9.71 3.96 -2.59
N THR A 242 -10.67 3.70 -3.48
CA THR A 242 -12.07 4.10 -3.29
C THR A 242 -12.85 3.13 -2.39
N TYR A 243 -12.24 2.01 -2.02
CA TYR A 243 -12.86 0.95 -1.23
C TYR A 243 -12.28 0.85 0.18
N PRO A 244 -13.10 0.48 1.18
CA PRO A 244 -12.61 -0.03 2.45
C PRO A 244 -11.70 -1.25 2.24
N PHE A 245 -10.65 -1.36 3.04
CA PHE A 245 -9.66 -2.43 2.89
C PHE A 245 -9.33 -3.09 4.23
N LYS A 246 -8.88 -4.34 4.20
CA LYS A 246 -8.50 -5.08 5.41
C LYS A 246 -6.99 -5.06 5.59
N ILE A 247 -6.54 -4.64 6.76
CA ILE A 247 -5.14 -4.73 7.17
C ILE A 247 -4.96 -5.77 8.28
N ARG A 248 -3.81 -6.42 8.30
CA ARG A 248 -3.39 -7.26 9.42
C ARG A 248 -2.71 -6.38 10.46
N VAL A 249 -3.18 -6.44 11.68
CA VAL A 249 -2.61 -5.71 12.81
C VAL A 249 -2.18 -6.68 13.89
N THR A 250 -1.11 -6.31 14.59
CA THR A 250 -0.61 -7.07 15.74
C THR A 250 -1.08 -6.42 17.03
N ARG A 251 -1.47 -7.26 18.00
CA ARG A 251 -1.80 -6.88 19.38
C ARG A 251 -0.96 -7.70 20.34
N GLN A 252 -0.38 -7.02 21.32
CA GLN A 252 0.32 -7.70 22.40
C GLN A 252 -0.65 -7.93 23.55
N TYR A 253 -0.57 -9.10 24.17
CA TYR A 253 -1.34 -9.45 25.38
C TYR A 253 -0.42 -10.13 26.40
N TYR A 254 -0.71 -9.99 27.69
CA TYR A 254 0.09 -10.56 28.77
C TYR A 254 -0.10 -12.08 28.85
N VAL A 255 1.00 -12.79 29.10
CA VAL A 255 1.03 -14.26 29.18
C VAL A 255 1.80 -14.79 30.40
N LYS A 256 2.28 -13.89 31.26
CA LYS A 256 3.02 -14.20 32.48
C LYS A 256 2.45 -13.42 33.66
N GLY A 257 2.57 -13.98 34.86
CA GLY A 257 2.08 -13.38 36.11
C GLY A 257 1.43 -14.42 37.02
N SER A 258 0.66 -15.34 36.45
CA SER A 258 0.08 -16.50 37.16
C SER A 258 -0.03 -17.71 36.23
N LYS A 259 -0.32 -18.89 36.78
CA LYS A 259 -0.62 -20.11 36.00
C LYS A 259 -1.80 -19.88 35.04
N LYS A 260 -2.76 -19.02 35.41
CA LYS A 260 -3.92 -18.71 34.56
C LYS A 260 -3.53 -17.96 33.30
N PHE A 261 -2.56 -17.04 33.37
CA PHE A 261 -2.02 -16.39 32.17
C PHE A 261 -1.29 -17.36 31.24
N GLU A 262 -0.56 -18.33 31.80
CA GLU A 262 0.16 -19.34 31.00
C GLU A 262 -0.80 -20.34 30.34
N ILE A 263 -1.87 -20.75 31.04
CA ILE A 263 -2.93 -21.58 30.47
C ILE A 263 -3.73 -20.77 29.44
N GLY A 264 -4.06 -19.50 29.75
CA GLY A 264 -4.74 -18.59 28.85
C GLY A 264 -3.98 -18.36 27.55
N LYS A 265 -2.64 -18.23 27.59
CA LYS A 265 -1.80 -18.22 26.39
C LYS A 265 -2.03 -19.46 25.53
N ARG A 266 -2.01 -20.65 26.13
CA ARG A 266 -2.18 -21.91 25.38
C ARG A 266 -3.58 -21.98 24.75
N ARG A 267 -4.63 -21.58 25.47
CA ARG A 267 -6.01 -21.50 24.94
C ARG A 267 -6.11 -20.51 23.77
N ALA A 268 -5.56 -19.31 23.95
CA ALA A 268 -5.51 -18.30 22.89
C ALA A 268 -4.75 -18.79 21.63
N GLN A 269 -3.66 -19.53 21.81
CA GLN A 269 -2.89 -20.12 20.71
C GLN A 269 -3.66 -21.20 19.93
N THR A 270 -4.61 -21.88 20.58
CA THR A 270 -5.51 -22.84 19.94
C THR A 270 -6.81 -22.20 19.43
N GLY A 271 -6.93 -20.86 19.50
CA GLY A 271 -8.11 -20.11 19.05
C GLY A 271 -9.23 -19.97 20.10
N ASP A 272 -9.07 -20.56 21.29
CA ASP A 272 -10.02 -20.47 22.39
C ASP A 272 -9.79 -19.18 23.19
N TRP A 273 -10.18 -18.05 22.59
CA TRP A 273 -10.02 -16.73 23.19
C TRP A 273 -11.01 -16.50 24.34
N ASP A 274 -12.23 -17.01 24.25
CA ASP A 274 -13.22 -16.91 25.32
C ASP A 274 -12.80 -17.73 26.55
N GLY A 275 -12.27 -18.95 26.36
CA GLY A 275 -11.70 -19.72 27.44
C GLY A 275 -10.44 -19.09 28.04
N ALA A 276 -9.66 -18.33 27.26
CA ALA A 276 -8.58 -17.51 27.80
C ALA A 276 -9.12 -16.33 28.63
N ALA A 277 -10.19 -15.68 28.16
CA ALA A 277 -10.84 -14.56 28.84
C ALA A 277 -11.36 -14.96 30.22
N GLN A 278 -12.02 -16.12 30.34
CA GLN A 278 -12.50 -16.65 31.63
C GLN A 278 -11.38 -16.81 32.65
N LEU A 279 -10.17 -17.18 32.21
CA LEU A 279 -9.01 -17.33 33.10
C LEU A 279 -8.45 -15.97 33.54
N TRP A 280 -8.43 -14.99 32.64
CA TRP A 280 -8.00 -13.62 32.95
C TRP A 280 -9.01 -12.88 33.83
N GLU A 281 -10.31 -13.09 33.62
CA GLU A 281 -11.37 -12.51 34.44
C GLU A 281 -11.21 -12.87 35.92
N GLN A 282 -10.86 -14.12 36.22
CA GLN A 282 -10.60 -14.56 37.59
C GLN A 282 -9.33 -13.94 38.22
N GLU A 283 -8.52 -13.19 37.46
CA GLU A 283 -7.34 -12.48 37.94
C GLU A 283 -7.59 -10.97 38.13
N LEU A 284 -8.80 -10.47 37.83
CA LEU A 284 -9.15 -9.04 37.95
C LEU A 284 -9.05 -8.52 39.39
N ASN A 285 -9.29 -9.38 40.38
CA ASN A 285 -9.19 -9.05 41.81
C ASN A 285 -7.93 -9.65 42.46
N ASN A 286 -6.88 -9.94 41.67
CA ASN A 286 -5.65 -10.51 42.22
C ASN A 286 -5.02 -9.55 43.26
N PRO A 287 -4.61 -10.05 44.45
CA PRO A 287 -4.00 -9.21 45.48
C PRO A 287 -2.72 -8.50 45.02
N LYS A 288 -2.04 -9.03 44.00
CA LYS A 288 -0.95 -8.32 43.32
C LYS A 288 -1.55 -7.40 42.25
N ALA A 289 -1.58 -6.11 42.55
CA ALA A 289 -2.07 -5.05 41.65
C ALA A 289 -1.56 -5.18 40.21
N LYS A 290 -0.27 -5.49 40.02
CA LYS A 290 0.32 -5.70 38.68
C LYS A 290 -0.35 -6.82 37.88
N ILE A 291 -0.76 -7.93 38.53
CA ILE A 291 -1.44 -9.05 37.86
C ILE A 291 -2.89 -8.66 37.53
N ALA A 292 -3.58 -7.97 38.43
CA ALA A 292 -4.91 -7.43 38.18
C ALA A 292 -4.92 -6.43 37.01
N GLY A 293 -3.89 -5.58 36.91
CA GLY A 293 -3.68 -4.70 35.76
C GLY A 293 -3.49 -5.46 34.45
N TYR A 294 -2.68 -6.53 34.45
CA TYR A 294 -2.51 -7.40 33.27
C TYR A 294 -3.82 -8.08 32.85
N ALA A 295 -4.64 -8.45 33.82
CA ALA A 295 -5.96 -9.04 33.56
C ALA A 295 -6.87 -8.00 32.90
N CYS A 296 -6.95 -6.79 33.45
CA CYS A 296 -7.70 -5.68 32.84
C CYS A 296 -7.22 -5.39 31.41
N TYR A 297 -5.91 -5.35 31.19
CA TYR A 297 -5.34 -5.15 29.86
C TYR A 297 -5.78 -6.27 28.89
N ASN A 298 -5.69 -7.53 29.33
CA ASN A 298 -6.10 -8.67 28.49
C ASN A 298 -7.61 -8.68 28.22
N MET A 299 -8.44 -8.24 29.16
CA MET A 299 -9.88 -8.07 28.92
C MET A 299 -10.14 -7.02 27.82
N ALA A 300 -9.33 -5.97 27.73
CA ALA A 300 -9.43 -5.02 26.63
C ALA A 300 -9.18 -5.68 25.26
N ILE A 301 -8.19 -6.58 25.17
CA ILE A 301 -7.87 -7.34 23.96
C ILE A 301 -9.06 -8.22 23.53
N ILE A 302 -9.67 -8.94 24.47
CA ILE A 302 -10.82 -9.80 24.18
C ILE A 302 -12.01 -9.00 23.67
N ASN A 303 -12.31 -7.85 24.30
CA ASN A 303 -13.39 -7.00 23.85
C ASN A 303 -13.13 -6.42 22.44
N GLU A 304 -11.87 -6.09 22.08
CA GLU A 304 -11.52 -5.71 20.71
C GLU A 304 -11.75 -6.87 19.71
N ILE A 305 -11.41 -8.10 20.09
CA ILE A 305 -11.63 -9.30 19.27
C ILE A 305 -13.14 -9.51 19.03
N ASN A 306 -13.95 -9.32 20.06
CA ASN A 306 -15.40 -9.48 20.01
C ASN A 306 -16.13 -8.32 19.31
N GLY A 307 -15.39 -7.26 18.93
CA GLY A 307 -15.93 -6.11 18.22
C GLY A 307 -16.50 -5.00 19.12
N ASP A 308 -16.50 -5.20 20.44
CA ASP A 308 -16.91 -4.19 21.42
C ASP A 308 -15.74 -3.26 21.78
N LEU A 309 -15.54 -2.24 20.94
CA LEU A 309 -14.48 -1.25 21.15
C LEU A 309 -14.72 -0.39 22.39
N ASP A 310 -15.96 -0.22 22.84
CA ASP A 310 -16.29 0.63 23.99
C ASP A 310 -15.93 -0.05 25.30
N SER A 311 -16.28 -1.32 25.45
CA SER A 311 -15.80 -2.15 26.55
C SER A 311 -14.29 -2.31 26.50
N ALA A 312 -13.69 -2.49 25.31
CA ALA A 312 -12.24 -2.58 25.15
C ALA A 312 -11.51 -1.33 25.69
N MET A 313 -11.99 -0.13 25.32
CA MET A 313 -11.43 1.12 25.81
C MET A 313 -11.62 1.28 27.32
N THR A 314 -12.77 0.86 27.86
CA THR A 314 -13.05 0.90 29.30
C THR A 314 -12.04 0.05 30.08
N TRP A 315 -11.81 -1.18 29.65
CA TRP A 315 -10.83 -2.08 30.27
C TRP A 315 -9.39 -1.59 30.13
N ALA A 316 -9.01 -1.06 28.96
CA ALA A 316 -7.68 -0.49 28.75
C ALA A 316 -7.45 0.77 29.59
N SER A 317 -8.48 1.60 29.74
CA SER A 317 -8.45 2.77 30.63
C SER A 317 -8.25 2.33 32.07
N LYS A 318 -9.05 1.37 32.54
CA LYS A 318 -8.94 0.82 33.90
C LYS A 318 -7.55 0.25 34.20
N ALA A 319 -6.99 -0.52 33.27
CA ALA A 319 -5.63 -1.07 33.40
C ALA A 319 -4.57 0.03 33.59
N TYR A 320 -4.75 1.19 32.96
CA TYR A 320 -3.85 2.32 33.13
C TYR A 320 -4.15 3.13 34.40
N THR A 321 -5.41 3.52 34.64
CA THR A 321 -5.77 4.43 35.74
C THR A 321 -5.62 3.80 37.10
N ASP A 322 -5.97 2.52 37.24
CA ASP A 322 -6.05 1.84 38.53
C ASP A 322 -4.76 1.06 38.83
N TYR A 323 -4.00 0.70 37.79
CA TYR A 323 -2.83 -0.20 37.90
C TYR A 323 -1.56 0.31 37.19
N GLU A 324 -1.57 1.54 36.66
CA GLU A 324 -0.42 2.22 36.04
C GLU A 324 0.22 1.47 34.85
N ASP A 325 -0.55 0.63 34.15
CA ASP A 325 -0.03 -0.10 32.99
C ASP A 325 0.17 0.85 31.79
N LYS A 326 1.43 1.24 31.56
CA LYS A 326 1.82 2.12 30.45
C LYS A 326 1.55 1.51 29.07
N ASN A 327 1.54 0.18 28.94
CA ASN A 327 1.15 -0.46 27.68
C ASN A 327 -0.35 -0.28 27.43
N ALA A 328 -1.17 -0.29 28.48
CA ALA A 328 -2.60 -0.05 28.38
C ALA A 328 -2.91 1.35 27.83
N LEU A 329 -2.18 2.38 28.26
CA LEU A 329 -2.36 3.74 27.71
C LEU A 329 -2.06 3.80 26.21
N ARG A 330 -0.97 3.15 25.76
CA ARG A 330 -0.63 3.06 24.34
C ARG A 330 -1.73 2.35 23.56
N TYR A 331 -2.22 1.24 24.11
CA TYR A 331 -3.27 0.44 23.49
C TYR A 331 -4.62 1.16 23.45
N LEU A 332 -5.00 1.89 24.51
CA LEU A 332 -6.18 2.75 24.54
C LEU A 332 -6.17 3.77 23.39
N ASN A 333 -5.02 4.38 23.09
CA ASN A 333 -4.89 5.31 21.98
C ASN A 333 -5.07 4.62 20.61
N ILE A 334 -4.67 3.36 20.48
CA ILE A 334 -4.93 2.55 19.27
C ILE A 334 -6.44 2.30 19.14
N LEU A 335 -7.10 1.90 20.23
CA LEU A 335 -8.55 1.65 20.25
C LEU A 335 -9.36 2.92 19.92
N LYS A 336 -9.00 4.08 20.47
CA LYS A 336 -9.62 5.37 20.15
C LYS A 336 -9.52 5.70 18.65
N LYS A 337 -8.33 5.53 18.05
CA LYS A 337 -8.14 5.71 16.61
C LYS A 337 -9.01 4.75 15.81
N ARG A 338 -9.06 3.48 16.23
CA ARG A 338 -9.90 2.45 15.59
C ARG A 338 -11.39 2.78 15.68
N LYS A 339 -11.88 3.27 16.83
CA LYS A 339 -13.28 3.71 16.98
C LYS A 339 -13.62 4.84 16.00
N ASN A 340 -12.75 5.84 15.88
CA ASN A 340 -12.96 6.93 14.91
C ASN A 340 -12.99 6.42 13.45
N ARG A 341 -12.13 5.45 13.12
CA ARG A 341 -12.13 4.80 11.80
C ARG A 341 -13.40 3.99 11.55
N ASN A 342 -13.93 3.30 12.57
CA ASN A 342 -15.22 2.61 12.46
C ASN A 342 -16.39 3.57 12.25
N ILE A 343 -16.38 4.74 12.91
CA ILE A 343 -17.38 5.79 12.65
C ILE A 343 -17.28 6.28 11.20
N GLN A 344 -16.07 6.45 10.68
CA GLN A 344 -15.87 6.80 9.27
C GLN A 344 -16.39 5.69 8.34
N LEU A 345 -16.09 4.42 8.62
CA LEU A 345 -16.63 3.28 7.86
C LEU A 345 -18.16 3.26 7.82
N GLN A 346 -18.82 3.52 8.95
CA GLN A 346 -20.28 3.59 9.01
C GLN A 346 -20.83 4.71 8.13
N LYS A 347 -20.17 5.89 8.13
CA LYS A 347 -20.53 6.98 7.22
C LYS A 347 -20.31 6.63 5.76
N GLN A 348 -19.34 5.75 5.46
CA GLN A 348 -19.06 5.32 4.08
C GLN A 348 -20.00 4.21 3.58
N ALA A 349 -20.67 3.50 4.50
CA ALA A 349 -21.62 2.44 4.18
C ALA A 349 -23.08 2.94 4.03
N GLN A 350 -23.32 4.22 4.36
CA GLN A 350 -24.54 4.97 4.06
C GLN A 350 -24.36 5.64 2.70
#